data_AF-A0A499VL01-F1
#
_entry.id   AF-A0A499VL01-F1
#
_cell.length_a   1.000
_cell.length_b   1.000
_cell.length_c   1.000
_cell.angle_alpha   90.00
_cell.angle_beta   90.00
_cell.angle_gamma   90.00
#
_symmetry.space_group_name_H-M   'P 1'
#
loop_
_entity.id
_entity.type
_entity.pdbx_description
1 polymer ?
#
loop_
_entity_poly.entity_id
_entity_poly.type
_entity_poly.pdbx_seq_one_letter_code
_entity_poly.pdbx_strand_id
1 'polypeptide(L)'
;MSEIEPAARLLAFLYTENQLFEGDAQHEGWARLDARIAALFRRGQESGEFRIDLSPAWLTEALYGLMASGAWAVLDGRVAAKDFSYMTVELLLGGALRREES
;
A
#
# COMPACT_ATOMS: atom_id res chain seq x y z
N MET A 1 0.39 1.70 -13.31
CA MET A 1 1.32 1.85 -12.17
C MET A 1 2.59 2.63 -12.48
N SER A 2 3.00 2.85 -13.74
CA SER A 2 4.20 3.65 -14.05
C SER A 2 4.14 5.08 -13.53
N GLU A 3 2.94 5.63 -13.31
CA GLU A 3 2.74 6.96 -12.73
C GLU A 3 3.04 7.02 -11.21
N ILE A 4 3.00 5.89 -10.51
CA ILE A 4 3.24 5.81 -9.06
C ILE A 4 4.73 5.65 -8.77
N GLU A 5 5.52 5.07 -9.68
CA GLU A 5 6.95 4.81 -9.48
C GLU A 5 7.77 6.06 -9.06
N PRO A 6 7.58 7.25 -9.66
CA PRO A 6 8.27 8.47 -9.23
C PRO A 6 7.80 8.95 -7.85
N ALA A 7 6.53 8.74 -7.52
CA ALA A 7 5.92 9.15 -6.26
C ALA A 7 6.19 8.15 -5.12
N ALA A 8 6.47 6.88 -5.42
CA ALA A 8 6.62 5.80 -4.44
C ALA A 8 7.75 6.09 -3.45
N ARG A 9 8.85 6.69 -3.91
CA ARG A 9 9.97 7.07 -3.05
C ARG A 9 9.61 8.21 -2.09
N LEU A 10 8.87 9.20 -2.58
CA LEU A 10 8.34 10.29 -1.75
C LEU A 10 7.30 9.74 -0.76
N LEU A 11 6.42 8.85 -1.20
CA LEU A 11 5.40 8.23 -0.36
C LEU A 11 6.01 7.36 0.74
N ALA A 12 7.05 6.57 0.41
CA ALA A 12 7.81 5.80 1.38
C ALA A 12 8.47 6.72 2.43
N PHE A 13 9.16 7.77 1.99
CA PHE A 13 9.76 8.76 2.88
C PHE A 13 8.73 9.43 3.79
N LEU A 14 7.60 9.90 3.22
CA LEU A 14 6.58 10.58 4.01
C LEU A 14 5.87 9.61 4.98
N TYR A 15 5.69 8.35 4.61
CA TYR A 15 5.03 7.37 5.46
C TYR A 15 5.95 6.84 6.59
N THR A 16 7.25 6.65 6.32
CA THR A 16 8.19 6.09 7.32
C THR A 16 8.93 7.12 8.14
N GLU A 17 9.40 8.22 7.52
CA GLU A 17 10.23 9.24 8.18
C GLU A 17 9.38 10.44 8.62
N ASN A 18 8.57 11.02 7.74
CA ASN A 18 7.80 12.23 8.06
C ASN A 18 6.77 12.00 9.19
N GLN A 19 6.07 10.85 9.21
CA GLN A 19 5.20 10.49 10.34
C GLN A 19 5.94 10.17 11.65
N LEU A 20 7.23 9.79 11.61
CA LEU A 20 8.00 9.52 12.83
C LEU A 20 8.47 10.81 13.51
N PHE A 21 8.65 11.89 12.73
CA PHE A 21 9.19 13.17 13.19
C PHE A 21 8.15 14.28 13.32
N GLU A 22 6.97 14.14 12.71
CA GLU A 22 5.82 14.99 12.95
C GLU A 22 4.95 14.29 13.99
N GLY A 23 4.76 14.92 15.17
CA GLY A 23 3.99 14.34 16.28
C GLY A 23 2.51 14.08 15.97
N ASP A 24 1.64 14.14 16.98
CA ASP A 24 0.22 13.72 16.90
C ASP A 24 -0.67 14.46 15.85
N ALA A 25 -0.12 15.40 15.08
CA ALA A 25 -0.84 16.10 14.03
C ALA A 25 -0.92 15.25 12.75
N GLN A 26 -1.99 14.47 12.61
CA GLN A 26 -2.31 13.84 11.33
C GLN A 26 -2.50 14.90 10.24
N HIS A 27 -1.62 14.92 9.24
CA HIS A 27 -1.83 15.79 8.07
C HIS A 27 -3.11 15.40 7.35
N GLU A 28 -3.97 16.38 7.06
CA GLU A 28 -5.21 16.15 6.31
C GLU A 28 -4.99 15.48 4.94
N GLY A 29 -3.81 15.67 4.35
CA GLY A 29 -3.41 14.99 3.11
C GLY A 29 -3.35 13.47 3.26
N TRP A 30 -2.82 12.97 4.37
CA TRP A 30 -2.77 11.56 4.70
C TRP A 30 -4.16 10.99 4.93
N ALA A 31 -4.96 11.66 5.77
CA ALA A 31 -6.33 11.26 6.03
C ALA A 31 -7.18 11.14 4.74
N ARG A 32 -6.99 12.07 3.79
CA ARG A 32 -7.65 12.00 2.47
C ARG A 32 -7.17 10.82 1.62
N LEU A 33 -5.87 10.51 1.64
CA LEU A 33 -5.33 9.38 0.89
C LEU A 33 -5.84 8.05 1.48
N ASP A 34 -5.77 7.91 2.80
CA ASP A 34 -6.23 6.73 3.54
C ASP A 34 -7.71 6.48 3.29
N ALA A 35 -8.54 7.53 3.33
CA ALA A 35 -9.95 7.41 3.03
C ALA A 35 -10.21 6.90 1.60
N ARG A 36 -9.44 7.35 0.61
CA ARG A 36 -9.60 6.92 -0.79
C ARG A 36 -9.16 5.47 -1.00
N ILE A 37 -8.04 5.06 -0.40
CA ILE A 37 -7.53 3.70 -0.48
C ILE A 37 -8.46 2.74 0.27
N ALA A 38 -8.87 3.08 1.49
CA ALA A 38 -9.83 2.28 2.26
C ALA A 38 -11.17 2.15 1.53
N ALA A 39 -11.64 3.21 0.86
CA ALA A 39 -12.85 3.14 0.02
C ALA A 39 -12.69 2.20 -1.18
N LEU A 40 -11.49 2.08 -1.77
CA LEU A 40 -11.22 1.10 -2.82
C LEU A 40 -11.36 -0.33 -2.29
N PHE A 41 -10.72 -0.64 -1.17
CA PHE A 41 -10.83 -1.97 -0.56
C PHE A 41 -12.26 -2.30 -0.14
N ARG A 42 -13.00 -1.34 0.42
CA ARG A 42 -14.41 -1.52 0.76
C ARG A 42 -15.26 -1.89 -0.46
N ARG A 43 -15.11 -1.19 -1.59
CA ARG A 43 -15.84 -1.53 -2.83
C ARG A 43 -15.49 -2.93 -3.34
N GLY A 44 -14.22 -3.33 -3.23
CA GLY A 44 -13.80 -4.69 -3.61
C GLY A 44 -14.38 -5.76 -2.66
N GLN A 45 -14.57 -5.45 -1.38
CA GLN A 45 -15.25 -6.35 -0.45
C GLN A 45 -16.75 -6.46 -0.74
N GLU A 46 -17.41 -5.33 -1.02
CA GLU A 46 -18.83 -5.27 -1.40
C GLU A 46 -19.13 -6.02 -2.70
N SER A 47 -18.17 -6.06 -3.63
CA SER A 47 -18.25 -6.83 -4.88
C SER A 47 -17.79 -8.28 -4.77
N GLY A 48 -17.25 -8.70 -3.62
CA GLY A 48 -16.80 -10.06 -3.37
C GLY A 48 -15.37 -10.39 -3.81
N GLU A 49 -14.65 -9.44 -4.41
CA GLU A 49 -13.27 -9.58 -4.90
C GLU A 49 -12.24 -9.71 -3.76
N PHE A 50 -12.44 -8.93 -2.69
CA PHE A 50 -11.53 -8.93 -1.54
C PHE A 50 -12.08 -9.73 -0.35
N ARG A 51 -11.14 -10.26 0.44
CA ARG A 51 -11.38 -10.87 1.74
C ARG A 51 -12.08 -9.90 2.68
N ILE A 52 -13.15 -10.38 3.33
CA ILE A 52 -13.98 -9.59 4.26
C ILE A 52 -13.50 -9.69 5.71
N ASP A 53 -12.64 -10.65 6.01
CA ASP A 53 -12.05 -10.85 7.34
C ASP A 53 -10.88 -9.89 7.63
N LEU A 54 -10.38 -9.19 6.60
CA LEU A 54 -9.42 -8.11 6.71
C LEU A 54 -10.13 -6.76 6.63
N SER A 55 -9.86 -5.84 7.55
CA SER A 55 -10.49 -4.52 7.47
C SER A 55 -9.92 -3.69 6.30
N PRO A 56 -10.69 -2.76 5.70
CA PRO A 56 -10.16 -1.83 4.70
C PRO A 56 -8.96 -1.02 5.19
N ALA A 57 -8.94 -0.67 6.48
CA ALA A 57 -7.82 0.02 7.10
C ALA A 57 -6.57 -0.87 7.12
N TRP A 58 -6.70 -2.13 7.53
CA TRP A 58 -5.58 -3.08 7.51
C TRP A 58 -5.00 -3.30 6.11
N LEU A 59 -5.86 -3.44 5.10
CA LEU A 59 -5.42 -3.57 3.70
C LEU A 59 -4.71 -2.30 3.20
N THR A 60 -5.11 -1.13 3.68
CA THR A 60 -4.46 0.15 3.39
C THR A 60 -3.06 0.20 4.00
N GLU A 61 -2.92 -0.16 5.28
CA GLU A 61 -1.62 -0.25 5.96
C GLU A 61 -0.70 -1.26 5.29
N ALA A 62 -1.21 -2.44 4.92
CA ALA A 62 -0.44 -3.46 4.23
C ALA A 62 0.11 -2.97 2.88
N LEU A 63 -0.70 -2.23 2.11
CA LEU A 63 -0.26 -1.59 0.87
C LEU A 63 0.88 -0.59 1.12
N TYR A 64 0.76 0.29 2.12
CA TYR A 64 1.81 1.25 2.45
C TYR A 64 3.10 0.57 2.91
N GLY A 65 2.99 -0.45 3.78
CA GLY A 65 4.13 -1.23 4.24
C GLY A 65 4.88 -1.92 3.10
N LEU A 66 4.15 -2.52 2.14
CA LEU A 66 4.76 -3.15 0.96
C LEU A 66 5.47 -2.12 0.06
N MET A 67 4.84 -0.97 -0.20
CA MET A 67 5.44 0.09 -1.01
C MET A 67 6.70 0.66 -0.36
N ALA A 68 6.66 0.91 0.96
CA ALA A 68 7.80 1.43 1.70
C ALA A 68 8.96 0.43 1.71
N SER A 69 8.68 -0.85 2.04
CA SER A 69 9.68 -1.91 2.04
C SER A 69 10.32 -2.12 0.65
N GLY A 70 9.50 -2.15 -0.40
CA GLY A 70 9.99 -2.30 -1.77
C GLY A 70 10.81 -1.09 -2.23
N ALA A 71 10.43 0.14 -1.88
CA ALA A 71 11.19 1.34 -2.22
C ALA A 71 12.59 1.33 -1.58
N TRP A 72 12.69 0.91 -0.31
CA TRP A 72 13.97 0.71 0.37
C TRP A 72 14.81 -0.40 -0.26
N ALA A 73 14.19 -1.53 -0.61
CA ALA A 73 14.89 -2.63 -1.26
C ALA A 73 15.46 -2.26 -2.64
N VAL A 74 14.75 -1.42 -3.39
CA VAL A 74 15.25 -0.86 -4.66
C VAL A 74 16.38 0.13 -4.42
N LEU A 75 16.25 1.01 -3.43
CA LEU A 75 17.28 2.00 -3.10
C LEU A 75 18.61 1.33 -2.70
N ASP A 76 18.53 0.27 -1.89
CA ASP A 76 19.70 -0.52 -1.47
C ASP A 76 20.26 -1.42 -2.59
N GLY A 77 19.64 -1.45 -3.77
CA GLY A 77 20.03 -2.31 -4.90
C GLY A 77 19.75 -3.80 -4.69
N ARG A 78 18.95 -4.17 -3.68
CA ARG A 78 18.55 -5.56 -3.39
C ARG A 78 17.48 -6.07 -4.34
N VAL A 79 16.67 -5.17 -4.91
CA VAL A 79 15.61 -5.48 -5.86
C VAL A 79 15.74 -4.55 -7.07
N ALA A 80 15.47 -5.06 -8.28
CA ALA A 80 15.47 -4.22 -9.47
C ALA A 80 14.22 -3.31 -9.49
N ALA A 81 14.40 -2.03 -9.81
CA ALA A 81 13.31 -1.05 -9.86
C ALA A 81 12.13 -1.50 -10.74
N LYS A 82 12.42 -2.15 -11.88
CA LYS A 82 11.41 -2.68 -12.80
C LYS A 82 10.45 -3.71 -12.16
N ASP A 83 10.90 -4.40 -11.12
CA ASP A 83 10.13 -5.46 -10.45
C ASP A 83 9.29 -4.91 -9.28
N PHE A 84 9.55 -3.67 -8.84
CA PHE A 84 8.91 -3.06 -7.67
C PHE A 84 7.39 -3.08 -7.73
N SER A 85 6.83 -2.55 -8.82
CA SER A 85 5.37 -2.47 -8.99
C SER A 85 4.74 -3.85 -9.04
N TYR A 86 5.35 -4.77 -9.79
CA TYR A 86 4.83 -6.12 -9.96
C TYR A 86 4.85 -6.89 -8.63
N MET A 87 5.98 -6.92 -7.93
CA MET A 87 6.10 -7.62 -6.65
C MET A 87 5.18 -7.07 -5.56
N THR A 88 5.00 -5.74 -5.51
CA THR A 88 4.07 -5.12 -4.54
C THR A 88 2.63 -5.56 -4.79
N VAL A 89 2.17 -5.54 -6.05
CA VAL A 89 0.81 -5.96 -6.40
C VAL A 89 0.60 -7.44 -6.17
N GLU A 90 1.52 -8.29 -6.63
CA GLU A 90 1.39 -9.74 -6.50
C GLU A 90 1.32 -10.18 -5.04
N LEU A 91 2.19 -9.62 -4.18
CA LEU A 91 2.17 -9.94 -2.75
C LEU A 91 0.89 -9.45 -2.07
N LEU A 92 0.45 -8.22 -2.39
CA LEU A 92 -0.77 -7.66 -1.82
C LEU A 92 -1.99 -8.47 -2.25
N LEU A 93 -2.19 -8.67 -3.55
CA LEU A 93 -3.34 -9.39 -4.10
C LEU A 93 -3.32 -10.87 -3.72
N GLY A 94 -2.13 -11.47 -3.62
CA GLY A 94 -1.95 -12.84 -3.15
C GLY A 94 -2.55 -13.08 -1.75
N GLY A 95 -2.50 -12.08 -0.87
CA GLY A 95 -3.10 -12.13 0.47
C GLY A 95 -4.50 -11.52 0.60
N ALA A 96 -4.83 -10.53 -0.24
CA ALA A 96 -6.06 -9.73 -0.15
C ALA A 96 -7.25 -10.31 -0.93
N LEU A 97 -7.00 -10.99 -2.06
CA LEU A 97 -8.07 -11.56 -2.87
C LEU A 97 -8.75 -12.71 -2.15
N ARG A 98 -10.07 -12.80 -2.32
CA ARG A 98 -10.83 -13.99 -1.94
C ARG A 98 -10.43 -15.12 -2.88
N ARG A 99 -10.14 -16.30 -2.32
CA ARG A 99 -9.96 -17.53 -3.10
C ARG A 99 -11.14 -18.42 -2.78
N GLU A 100 -11.79 -18.95 -3.82
CA GLU A 100 -12.70 -20.08 -3.64
C GLU A 100 -11.83 -21.31 -3.36
N GLU A 101 -12.02 -21.95 -2.19
CA GLU A 101 -11.50 -23.29 -1.98
C GLU A 101 -12.17 -24.19 -3.02
N SER A 102 -11.38 -24.71 -3.96
CA SER A 102 -11.82 -25.70 -4.95
C SER A 102 -11.96 -27.08 -4.32
#